data_AF-A0A085ZZD3-F1
#
_entry.id   AF-A0A085ZZD3-F1
#
_cell.length_a   1.000
_cell.length_b   1.000
_cell.length_c   1.000
_cell.angle_alpha   90.00
_cell.angle_beta   90.00
_cell.angle_gamma   90.00
#
_symmetry.space_group_name_H-M   'P 1'
#
loop_
_entity.id
_entity.type
_entity.pdbx_description
1 polymer ?
#
loop_
_entity_poly.entity_id
_entity_poly.type
_entity_poly.pdbx_seq_one_letter_code
_entity_poly.pdbx_strand_id
1 'polypeptide(L)'
;MSKVKPEAIWQHDKVLPYILTSLKDKISEITAVEKIMVFGSRGRIPFEKWNELEGKDWDIVVQARCKLKNAHVLVDKNYHLDLLVLGENQIKQFCQNKITKELFPVNELDCLTKKEKHNGNSGD
;
A
#
# COMPACT_ATOMS: atom_id res chain seq x y z
N MET A 1 4.31 23.31 14.16
CA MET A 1 4.66 22.41 13.03
C MET A 1 4.95 21.03 13.62
N SER A 2 4.19 20.01 13.26
CA SER A 2 4.32 18.67 13.82
C SER A 2 5.64 18.04 13.37
N LYS A 3 6.50 17.66 14.30
CA LYS A 3 7.77 16.96 14.05
C LYS A 3 7.44 15.51 13.69
N VAL A 4 7.19 15.24 12.41
CA VAL A 4 7.09 13.85 11.93
C VAL A 4 8.47 13.20 12.13
N LYS A 5 8.53 12.13 12.93
CA LYS A 5 9.78 11.43 13.22
C LYS A 5 10.17 10.57 11.99
N PRO A 6 11.41 10.61 11.48
CA PRO A 6 11.83 9.85 10.29
C PRO A 6 11.53 8.34 10.39
N GLU A 7 11.77 7.79 11.58
CA GLU A 7 11.48 6.42 12.03
C GLU A 7 9.99 6.01 12.04
N ALA A 8 9.09 6.97 11.86
CA ALA A 8 7.65 6.74 11.68
C ALA A 8 7.30 6.44 10.21
N ILE A 9 8.11 6.91 9.26
CA ILE A 9 7.72 7.04 7.85
C ILE A 9 8.23 5.86 7.00
N TRP A 10 9.20 5.09 7.51
CA TRP A 10 9.74 3.89 6.90
C TRP A 10 9.26 2.62 7.61
N GLN A 11 8.09 2.10 7.23
CA GLN A 11 7.48 0.94 7.90
C GLN A 11 6.79 -0.01 6.93
N HIS A 12 7.46 -0.46 5.86
CA HIS A 12 6.82 -1.40 4.91
C HIS A 12 6.36 -2.69 5.59
N ASP A 13 7.10 -3.18 6.59
CA ASP A 13 6.75 -4.36 7.40
C ASP A 13 5.51 -4.16 8.27
N LYS A 14 5.05 -2.92 8.47
CA LYS A 14 3.80 -2.61 9.19
C LYS A 14 2.69 -2.17 8.25
N VAL A 15 3.03 -1.39 7.22
CA VAL A 15 2.08 -0.80 6.29
C VAL A 15 1.57 -1.82 5.29
N LEU A 16 2.42 -2.69 4.73
CA LEU A 16 1.97 -3.73 3.80
C LEU A 16 1.02 -4.73 4.48
N PRO A 17 1.31 -5.28 5.68
CA PRO A 17 0.35 -6.12 6.38
C PRO A 17 -0.93 -5.37 6.70
N TYR A 18 -0.87 -4.10 7.13
CA TYR A 18 -2.08 -3.31 7.40
C TYR A 18 -2.95 -3.14 6.16
N ILE A 19 -2.36 -2.83 5.01
CA ILE A 19 -3.07 -2.67 3.72
C ILE A 19 -3.75 -3.99 3.33
N LEU A 20 -3.00 -5.10 3.41
CA LEU A 20 -3.45 -6.41 2.98
C LEU A 20 -4.43 -7.10 3.95
N THR A 21 -4.50 -6.64 5.19
CA THR A 21 -5.39 -7.16 6.24
C THR A 21 -6.43 -6.11 6.63
N SER A 22 -6.20 -5.36 7.71
CA SER A 22 -7.19 -4.48 8.33
C SER A 22 -7.82 -3.47 7.38
N LEU A 23 -7.08 -2.90 6.44
CA LEU A 23 -7.63 -1.95 5.47
C LEU A 23 -8.55 -2.66 4.47
N LYS A 24 -8.09 -3.77 3.90
CA LYS A 24 -8.86 -4.61 2.99
C LYS A 24 -10.14 -5.11 3.66
N ASP A 25 -10.05 -5.61 4.90
CA ASP A 25 -11.20 -6.12 5.65
C ASP A 25 -12.25 -5.03 5.89
N LYS A 26 -11.83 -3.84 6.34
CA LYS A 26 -12.72 -2.69 6.52
C LYS A 26 -13.43 -2.25 5.24
N ILE A 27 -12.74 -2.27 4.10
CA ILE A 27 -13.38 -1.97 2.82
C ILE A 27 -14.33 -3.10 2.43
N SER A 28 -13.94 -4.35 2.72
CA SER A 28 -14.71 -5.57 2.39
C SER A 28 -16.01 -5.69 3.18
N GLU A 29 -16.10 -5.08 4.36
CA GLU A 29 -17.36 -4.89 5.11
C GLU A 29 -18.40 -4.06 4.34
N ILE A 30 -17.95 -3.19 3.42
CA ILE A 30 -18.82 -2.28 2.66
C ILE A 30 -18.98 -2.77 1.21
N THR A 31 -17.91 -3.26 0.59
CA THR A 31 -17.87 -3.62 -0.83
C THR A 31 -16.74 -4.59 -1.15
N ALA A 32 -16.93 -5.45 -2.15
CA ALA A 32 -15.88 -6.36 -2.59
C ALA A 32 -14.64 -5.58 -3.06
N VAL A 33 -13.49 -5.92 -2.48
CA VAL A 33 -12.17 -5.45 -2.90
C VAL A 33 -11.66 -6.37 -4.00
N GLU A 34 -11.59 -5.85 -5.23
CA GLU A 34 -11.17 -6.60 -6.41
C GLU A 34 -9.65 -6.51 -6.60
N LYS A 35 -9.07 -5.33 -6.38
CA LYS A 35 -7.63 -5.07 -6.53
C LYS A 35 -7.12 -4.07 -5.52
N ILE A 36 -5.87 -4.24 -5.10
CA ILE A 36 -5.13 -3.24 -4.31
C ILE A 36 -3.80 -3.00 -5.02
N MET A 37 -3.48 -1.73 -5.27
CA MET A 37 -2.24 -1.34 -5.92
C MET A 37 -1.56 -0.18 -5.19
N VAL A 38 -0.23 -0.21 -5.19
CA VAL A 38 0.61 0.93 -4.81
C VAL A 38 0.88 1.76 -6.06
N PHE A 39 0.76 3.08 -5.95
CA PHE A 39 1.13 4.00 -7.01
C PHE A 39 2.13 5.05 -6.52
N GLY A 40 2.29 6.14 -7.27
CA GLY A 40 3.11 7.26 -6.85
C GLY A 40 4.59 6.90 -6.78
N SER A 41 5.30 7.40 -5.76
CA SER A 41 6.76 7.22 -5.66
C SER A 41 7.14 5.75 -5.56
N ARG A 42 6.42 4.98 -4.73
CA ARG A 42 6.64 3.54 -4.52
C ARG A 42 6.25 2.68 -5.72
N GLY A 43 5.24 3.12 -6.49
CA GLY A 43 4.89 2.47 -7.76
C GLY A 43 5.98 2.61 -8.84
N ARG A 44 6.69 3.75 -8.87
CA ARG A 44 7.65 4.08 -9.95
C ARG A 44 9.03 3.45 -9.82
N ILE A 45 9.47 3.09 -8.62
CA ILE A 45 10.83 2.60 -8.41
C ILE A 45 10.85 1.13 -7.96
N PRO A 46 11.91 0.36 -8.29
CA PRO A 46 12.12 -0.99 -7.76
C PRO A 46 12.15 -1.00 -6.23
N PHE A 47 11.73 -2.12 -5.63
CA PHE A 47 11.63 -2.23 -4.18
C PHE A 47 12.99 -2.00 -3.48
N GLU A 48 14.07 -2.47 -4.09
CA GLU A 48 15.44 -2.38 -3.58
C GLU A 48 15.86 -0.94 -3.31
N LYS A 49 15.22 0.02 -3.99
CA LYS A 49 15.44 1.46 -3.85
C LYS A 49 14.40 2.15 -2.99
N TRP A 50 13.45 1.42 -2.42
CA TRP A 50 12.42 2.06 -1.63
C TRP A 50 13.02 2.76 -0.41
N ASN A 51 14.16 2.31 0.13
CA ASN A 51 14.88 3.00 1.20
C ASN A 51 15.18 4.48 0.87
N GLU A 52 15.32 4.83 -0.40
CA GLU A 52 15.45 6.23 -0.87
C GLU A 52 14.16 7.06 -0.71
N LEU A 53 13.03 6.41 -0.41
CA LEU A 53 11.71 7.00 -0.16
C LEU A 53 11.38 7.09 1.33
N GLU A 54 12.38 7.02 2.20
CA GLU A 54 12.23 7.40 3.60
C GLU A 54 11.60 8.81 3.68
N GLY A 55 10.61 8.97 4.55
CA GLY A 55 9.90 10.25 4.67
C GLY A 55 8.77 10.47 3.65
N LYS A 56 8.49 9.53 2.73
CA LYS A 56 7.41 9.65 1.74
C LYS A 56 6.15 8.89 2.14
N ASP A 57 5.00 9.45 1.79
CA ASP A 57 3.66 8.88 2.01
C ASP A 57 3.41 7.62 1.16
N TRP A 58 2.39 6.85 1.56
CA TRP A 58 1.93 5.67 0.84
C TRP A 58 0.70 5.99 0.00
N ASP A 59 0.90 6.03 -1.31
CA ASP A 59 -0.15 6.20 -2.31
C ASP A 59 -0.79 4.84 -2.64
N ILE A 60 -2.00 4.58 -2.13
CA ILE A 60 -2.73 3.31 -2.32
C ILE A 60 -4.01 3.55 -3.12
N VAL A 61 -4.22 2.73 -4.15
CA VAL A 61 -5.48 2.70 -4.89
C VAL A 61 -6.13 1.31 -4.74
N VAL A 62 -7.41 1.31 -4.42
CA VAL A 62 -8.23 0.11 -4.27
C VAL A 62 -9.33 0.12 -5.33
N GLN A 63 -9.41 -0.97 -6.09
CA GLN A 63 -10.56 -1.23 -6.94
C GLN A 63 -11.65 -1.89 -6.09
N ALA A 64 -12.81 -1.24 -6.03
CA ALA A 64 -13.99 -1.74 -5.36
C ALA A 64 -15.14 -1.95 -6.36
N ARG A 65 -16.03 -2.89 -6.07
CA ARG A 65 -17.20 -3.18 -6.92
C ARG A 65 -18.23 -2.05 -6.93
N CYS A 66 -18.29 -1.24 -5.87
CA CYS A 66 -19.13 -0.04 -5.82
C CYS A 66 -18.33 1.21 -5.43
N LYS A 67 -18.84 2.38 -5.81
CA LYS A 67 -18.19 3.67 -5.58
C LYS A 67 -18.30 4.06 -4.11
N LEU A 68 -17.17 4.08 -3.40
CA LEU A 68 -17.07 4.68 -2.07
C LEU A 68 -16.72 6.17 -2.21
N LYS A 69 -17.38 7.05 -1.45
CA LYS A 69 -16.97 8.47 -1.34
C LYS A 69 -15.62 8.50 -0.60
N ASN A 70 -14.68 9.29 -1.14
CA ASN A 70 -13.25 9.35 -0.80
C ASN A 70 -12.88 9.00 0.66
N ALA A 71 -11.85 8.16 0.78
CA ALA A 71 -11.26 7.75 2.03
C ALA A 71 -10.42 8.90 2.65
N HIS A 72 -10.58 9.07 3.96
CA HIS A 72 -9.78 9.98 4.77
C HIS A 72 -8.33 9.50 4.87
N VAL A 73 -7.40 10.45 5.02
CA VAL A 73 -6.02 10.18 5.43
C VAL A 73 -6.05 9.47 6.78
N LEU A 74 -5.56 8.23 6.83
CA LEU A 74 -5.44 7.45 8.07
C LEU A 74 -4.14 7.84 8.77
N VAL A 75 -4.18 8.89 9.59
CA VAL A 75 -3.01 9.43 10.32
C VAL A 75 -2.71 8.63 11.61
N ASP A 76 -3.57 7.68 11.97
CA ASP A 76 -3.68 7.20 13.36
C ASP A 76 -2.59 6.19 13.80
N LYS A 77 -1.63 5.85 12.93
CA LYS A 77 -0.63 4.80 13.21
C LYS A 77 0.82 5.17 12.94
N ASN A 78 1.18 6.46 13.01
CA ASN A 78 2.52 6.97 12.72
C ASN A 78 2.98 6.80 11.25
N TYR A 79 2.10 6.42 10.32
CA TYR A 79 2.39 6.42 8.88
C TYR A 79 1.34 7.25 8.13
N HIS A 80 1.75 7.87 7.02
CA HIS A 80 0.88 8.63 6.13
C HIS A 80 0.48 7.75 4.94
N LEU A 81 -0.82 7.46 4.84
CA LEU A 81 -1.40 6.66 3.77
C LEU A 81 -2.53 7.44 3.11
N ASP A 82 -2.36 7.71 1.83
CA ASP A 82 -3.34 8.31 0.94
C ASP A 82 -4.08 7.20 0.21
N LEU A 83 -5.36 7.04 0.51
CA LEU A 83 -6.21 5.99 -0.04
C LEU A 83 -7.18 6.55 -1.08
N LEU A 84 -7.12 5.99 -2.28
CA LEU A 84 -8.09 6.22 -3.35
C LEU A 84 -8.91 4.94 -3.57
N VAL A 85 -10.24 5.02 -3.51
CA VAL A 85 -11.11 3.87 -3.83
C VAL A 85 -11.88 4.17 -5.11
N LEU A 86 -11.68 3.34 -6.13
CA LEU A 86 -12.22 3.53 -7.48
C LEU A 86 -13.09 2.35 -7.91
N GLY A 87 -14.10 2.65 -8.73
CA GLY A 87 -14.86 1.64 -9.46
C GLY A 87 -14.13 1.15 -10.73
N GLU A 88 -14.69 0.13 -11.38
CA GLU A 88 -14.07 -0.55 -12.54
C GLU A 88 -13.72 0.39 -13.70
N ASN A 89 -14.57 1.35 -14.03
CA ASN A 89 -14.30 2.27 -15.14
C ASN A 89 -13.19 3.28 -14.81
N GLN A 90 -13.13 3.71 -13.56
CA GLN A 90 -12.15 4.69 -13.10
C GLN A 90 -10.76 4.07 -12.94
N ILE A 91 -10.68 2.82 -12.47
CA ILE A 91 -9.40 2.15 -12.28
C ILE A 91 -8.69 1.90 -13.62
N LYS A 92 -9.44 1.57 -14.68
CA LYS A 92 -8.87 1.40 -16.04
C LYS A 92 -8.17 2.66 -16.52
N GLN A 93 -8.83 3.81 -16.39
CA GLN A 93 -8.24 5.12 -16.74
C GLN A 93 -7.06 5.48 -15.84
N PHE A 94 -7.12 5.12 -14.55
CA PHE A 94 -6.03 5.37 -13.60
C PHE A 94 -4.77 4.59 -13.99
N CYS A 95 -4.89 3.29 -14.22
CA CYS A 95 -3.78 2.40 -14.56
C CYS A 95 -3.15 2.73 -15.93
N GLN A 96 -3.90 3.28 -16.88
CA GLN A 96 -3.35 3.75 -18.16
C GLN A 96 -2.38 4.93 -18.00
N ASN A 97 -2.56 5.75 -16.97
CA ASN A 97 -1.83 7.01 -16.79
C ASN A 97 -0.77 6.95 -15.68
N LYS A 98 -0.71 5.86 -14.91
CA LYS A 98 0.12 5.76 -13.71
C LYS A 98 0.85 4.42 -13.68
N ILE A 99 2.11 4.46 -13.29
CA ILE A 99 2.87 3.26 -12.94
C ILE A 99 2.35 2.79 -11.57
N THR A 100 1.93 1.53 -11.53
CA THR A 100 1.35 0.89 -10.35
C THR A 100 2.04 -0.45 -10.11
N LYS A 101 2.00 -0.93 -8.87
CA LYS A 101 2.37 -2.30 -8.49
C LYS A 101 1.21 -2.94 -7.76
N GLU A 102 0.79 -4.12 -8.20
CA GLU A 102 -0.30 -4.88 -7.59
C GLU A 102 0.16 -5.53 -6.29
N LEU A 103 -0.68 -5.39 -5.25
CA LEU A 103 -0.53 -6.07 -3.96
C LEU A 103 -1.56 -7.19 -3.81
N PHE A 104 -2.72 -7.04 -4.46
CA PHE A 104 -3.82 -7.99 -4.43
C PHE A 104 -4.60 -7.93 -5.76
N PRO A 105 -5.02 -9.06 -6.34
CA PRO A 105 -4.79 -10.42 -5.86
C PRO A 105 -3.38 -10.96 -6.10
N VAL A 106 -2.65 -10.42 -7.09
CA VAL A 106 -1.25 -10.78 -7.34
C VAL A 106 -0.37 -9.84 -6.54
N ASN A 107 0.32 -10.38 -5.53
CA ASN A 107 1.28 -9.58 -4.77
C ASN A 107 2.62 -9.53 -5.52
N GLU A 108 2.84 -8.49 -6.32
CA GLU A 108 4.10 -8.22 -7.01
C GLU A 108 5.26 -7.96 -6.03
N LEU A 109 4.94 -7.75 -4.74
CA LEU A 109 5.89 -7.58 -3.66
C LEU A 109 6.00 -8.84 -2.77
N ASP A 110 5.48 -10.01 -3.19
CA ASP A 110 5.51 -11.23 -2.36
C ASP A 110 6.94 -11.77 -2.10
N CYS A 111 7.91 -11.34 -2.89
CA CYS A 111 9.33 -11.60 -2.61
C CYS A 111 9.78 -11.04 -1.24
N LEU A 112 9.04 -10.11 -0.66
CA LEU A 112 9.31 -9.47 0.63
C LEU A 112 8.82 -10.30 1.80
N THR A 113 7.61 -10.85 1.72
CA THR A 113 7.01 -11.72 2.74
C THR A 113 7.84 -12.99 2.99
N LYS A 114 8.67 -13.39 2.00
CA LYS A 114 9.53 -14.57 2.08
C LYS A 114 10.96 -14.27 2.55
N LYS A 115 11.51 -13.08 2.25
CA LYS A 115 12.88 -12.71 2.69
C LYS A 115 12.98 -12.51 4.21
N GLU A 116 11.96 -11.97 4.86
CA GLU A 116 11.96 -11.86 6.33
C GLU A 116 11.96 -13.22 7.03
N LYS A 117 11.32 -14.24 6.45
CA LYS A 117 11.35 -15.61 7.01
C LYS A 117 12.72 -16.28 6.93
N HIS A 118 13.60 -15.85 6.02
CA HIS A 118 14.90 -16.48 5.81
C HIS A 118 16.04 -15.84 6.63
N ASN A 119 15.87 -14.59 7.08
CA ASN A 119 16.86 -13.91 7.93
C ASN A 119 16.72 -14.23 9.44
N GLY A 120 15.78 -15.09 9.82
CA GLY A 120 15.57 -15.52 11.21
C GLY A 120 16.25 -16.84 11.60
N ASN A 121 16.97 -17.51 10.70
CA ASN A 121 17.56 -18.82 10.98
C ASN A 121 18.96 -18.95 10.36
N SER A 122 19.93 -18.28 10.95
CA SER A 122 21.35 -18.62 10.81
C SER A 122 22.01 -18.42 12.17
N GLY A 123 21.61 -19.29 13.10
CA GLY A 123 22.33 -19.58 14.31
C GLY A 123 22.51 -21.09 14.35
N ASP A 124 23.61 -21.56 13.76
CA ASP A 124 24.32 -22.78 14.14
C ASP A 124 25.80 -22.40 14.20
#